data_AF-A0A368H347-F1
#
_entry.id   AF-A0A368H347-F1
#
_cell.length_a   1.000
_cell.length_b   1.000
_cell.length_c   1.000
_cell.angle_alpha   90.00
_cell.angle_beta   90.00
_cell.angle_gamma   90.00
#
_symmetry.space_group_name_H-M   'P 1'
#
loop_
_entity.id
_entity.type
_entity.pdbx_description
1 polymer ?
#
loop_
_entity_poly.entity_id
_entity_poly.type
_entity_poly.pdbx_seq_one_letter_code
_entity_poly.pdbx_strand_id
1 'polypeptide(L)'
;QTLGSFHPSGPTAFAAEVEKASTLLSQGDHFHYVFTDRDGTLKSYSCSYPTSVQPAYSAVIQAQFARRCAQFCAIVTTAPLVHIGILNMSTMPEGYYAYGASAGREWYFNPAMQFKDDSVSDADLMLLNKAFDKVEDLLENPEFRNFTWIGSGLQKHYGHITIAKQDVNNSIPHRKSQLLFDEVTKIVNEVDPPGAILTIRENEYDIKIYTKAKLSGRIFNKGHGVRLIERKMGMQLHDGNILVCGDSETDLPMLEECLSVAPPNVYTIWVTKDEALQEKVTQTCARFHNNNVTFVSCPEVLLGAMAQATVRELEVRGGDLDDDSDI
;
A
#
# COMPACT_ATOMS: atom_id res chain seq x y z
N GLN A 1 22.57 -9.60 -13.09
CA GLN A 1 22.45 -8.14 -12.98
C GLN A 1 21.92 -7.82 -11.58
N THR A 2 22.47 -6.82 -10.89
CA THR A 2 22.04 -6.39 -9.56
C THR A 2 20.94 -5.32 -9.67
N LEU A 3 20.18 -5.05 -8.60
CA LEU A 3 19.12 -4.03 -8.63
C LEU A 3 19.62 -2.65 -9.09
N GLY A 4 20.86 -2.29 -8.70
CA GLY A 4 21.47 -1.01 -9.07
C GLY A 4 21.66 -0.79 -10.57
N SER A 5 21.67 -1.82 -11.42
CA SER A 5 21.76 -1.62 -12.88
C SER A 5 20.47 -1.10 -13.51
N PHE A 6 19.34 -1.18 -12.79
CA PHE A 6 18.04 -0.69 -13.27
C PHE A 6 17.65 0.67 -12.68
N HIS A 7 18.51 1.25 -11.83
CA HIS A 7 18.27 2.56 -11.25
C HIS A 7 18.34 3.65 -12.34
N PRO A 8 17.37 4.59 -12.42
CA PRO A 8 17.33 5.59 -13.48
C PRO A 8 18.58 6.47 -13.59
N SER A 9 19.25 6.68 -12.46
CA SER A 9 20.48 7.50 -12.36
C SER A 9 21.77 6.65 -12.27
N GLY A 10 21.67 5.33 -12.48
CA GLY A 10 22.79 4.40 -12.48
C GLY A 10 23.20 3.84 -11.10
N PRO A 11 24.15 2.88 -11.07
CA PRO A 11 24.49 2.10 -9.87
C PRO A 11 25.09 2.90 -8.71
N THR A 12 25.85 3.96 -9.00
CA THR A 12 26.44 4.80 -7.94
C THR A 12 25.38 5.58 -7.18
N ALA A 13 24.40 6.14 -7.89
CA ALA A 13 23.27 6.83 -7.27
C ALA A 13 22.42 5.85 -6.44
N PHE A 14 22.19 4.65 -6.97
CA PHE A 14 21.52 3.58 -6.23
C PHE A 14 22.23 3.28 -4.90
N ALA A 15 23.55 3.07 -4.91
CA ALA A 15 24.29 2.75 -3.69
C ALA A 15 24.19 3.87 -2.64
N ALA A 16 24.31 5.14 -3.07
CA ALA A 16 24.19 6.29 -2.18
C ALA A 16 22.78 6.42 -1.55
N GLU A 17 21.71 6.21 -2.33
CA GLU A 17 20.36 6.24 -1.78
C GLU A 17 20.09 5.04 -0.85
N VAL A 18 20.62 3.85 -1.18
CA VAL A 18 20.54 2.67 -0.31
C VAL A 18 21.22 2.94 1.02
N GLU A 19 22.44 3.49 1.03
CA GLU A 19 23.17 3.82 2.25
C GLU A 19 22.41 4.83 3.13
N LYS A 20 21.82 5.85 2.50
CA LYS A 20 20.97 6.83 3.20
C LYS A 20 19.76 6.16 3.86
N ALA A 21 19.04 5.32 3.13
CA ALA A 21 17.87 4.61 3.67
C ALA A 21 18.26 3.57 4.74
N SER A 22 19.37 2.85 4.54
CA SER A 22 19.92 1.90 5.50
C SER A 22 20.32 2.57 6.82
N THR A 23 20.81 3.81 6.76
CA THR A 23 21.12 4.60 7.96
C THR A 23 19.86 4.83 8.81
N LEU A 24 18.74 5.22 8.19
CA LEU A 24 17.46 5.37 8.89
C LEU A 24 16.97 4.04 9.48
N LEU A 25 17.03 2.95 8.70
CA LEU A 25 16.63 1.62 9.17
C LEU A 25 17.48 1.13 10.34
N SER A 26 18.77 1.48 10.38
CA SER A 26 19.69 1.14 11.46
C SER A 26 19.41 1.93 12.74
N GLN A 27 18.99 3.20 12.61
CA GLN A 27 18.59 4.03 13.76
C GLN A 27 17.32 3.52 14.43
N GLY A 28 16.36 3.02 13.64
CA GLY A 28 15.11 2.46 14.16
C GLY A 28 15.23 1.05 14.73
N ASP A 29 16.41 0.42 14.64
CA ASP A 29 16.78 -0.92 15.12
C ASP A 29 15.61 -1.78 15.68
N HIS A 30 15.17 -2.76 14.88
CA HIS A 30 14.10 -3.72 15.24
C HIS A 30 12.73 -3.06 15.50
N PHE A 31 12.00 -2.82 14.40
CA PHE A 31 10.68 -2.21 14.43
C PHE A 31 9.65 -3.11 15.11
N HIS A 32 8.78 -2.54 15.94
CA HIS A 32 7.63 -3.29 16.45
C HIS A 32 6.57 -3.41 15.36
N TYR A 33 6.36 -2.33 14.61
CA TYR A 33 5.34 -2.28 13.56
C TYR A 33 5.91 -1.70 12.27
N VAL A 34 5.61 -2.36 11.15
CA VAL A 34 5.90 -1.86 9.81
C VAL A 34 4.58 -1.73 9.06
N PHE A 35 4.24 -0.52 8.64
CA PHE A 35 3.11 -0.26 7.77
C PHE A 35 3.61 0.31 6.45
N THR A 36 3.25 -0.31 5.34
CA THR A 36 3.79 0.07 4.04
C THR A 36 2.74 0.00 2.96
N ASP A 37 2.78 0.93 2.01
CA ASP A 37 2.13 0.70 0.72
C ASP A 37 2.91 -0.33 -0.11
N ARG A 38 2.34 -0.74 -1.24
CA ARG A 38 2.86 -1.76 -2.12
C ARG A 38 3.20 -1.23 -3.51
N ASP A 39 2.27 -0.56 -4.18
CA ASP A 39 2.40 -0.17 -5.58
C ASP A 39 3.00 1.23 -5.68
N GLY A 40 4.26 1.31 -6.10
CA GLY A 40 5.06 2.54 -6.04
C GLY A 40 6.03 2.55 -4.87
N THR A 41 5.75 1.78 -3.81
CA THR A 41 6.60 1.69 -2.61
C THR A 41 7.47 0.43 -2.57
N LEU A 42 6.89 -0.76 -2.46
CA LEU A 42 7.63 -2.04 -2.39
C LEU A 42 7.80 -2.72 -3.74
N LYS A 43 7.11 -2.22 -4.75
CA LYS A 43 7.13 -2.72 -6.12
C LYS A 43 6.81 -1.58 -7.08
N SER A 44 7.57 -1.47 -8.16
CA SER A 44 7.41 -0.42 -9.17
C SER A 44 6.03 -0.43 -9.81
N TYR A 45 5.46 0.73 -10.13
CA TYR A 45 4.14 0.83 -10.78
C TYR A 45 4.03 -0.04 -12.04
N SER A 46 2.82 -0.54 -12.31
CA SER A 46 2.50 -1.21 -13.57
C SER A 46 1.36 -0.49 -14.27
N CYS A 47 1.38 -0.49 -15.60
CA CYS A 47 0.33 0.13 -16.42
C CYS A 47 -1.03 -0.57 -16.30
N SER A 48 -1.06 -1.77 -15.72
CA SER A 48 -2.23 -2.60 -15.51
C SER A 48 -2.11 -3.33 -14.18
N TYR A 49 -3.10 -3.20 -13.30
CA TYR A 49 -3.10 -3.89 -12.02
C TYR A 49 -3.15 -5.42 -12.15
N PRO A 50 -3.95 -6.03 -13.07
CA PRO A 50 -3.93 -7.47 -13.32
C PRO A 50 -2.57 -8.10 -13.61
N THR A 51 -1.60 -7.32 -14.08
CA THR A 51 -0.23 -7.79 -14.38
C THR A 51 0.81 -7.25 -13.38
N SER A 52 0.35 -6.63 -12.29
CA SER A 52 1.17 -6.00 -11.25
C SER A 52 1.81 -7.05 -10.32
N VAL A 53 2.36 -8.16 -10.84
CA VAL A 53 2.87 -9.28 -10.04
C VAL A 53 4.16 -8.89 -9.31
N GLN A 54 4.28 -9.30 -8.05
CA GLN A 54 5.48 -9.10 -7.23
C GLN A 54 6.62 -10.02 -7.72
N PRO A 55 7.81 -9.48 -8.02
CA PRO A 55 8.95 -10.30 -8.41
C PRO A 55 9.52 -11.08 -7.21
N ALA A 56 10.05 -12.28 -7.47
CA ALA A 56 10.52 -13.20 -6.42
C ALA A 56 11.60 -12.61 -5.50
N TYR A 57 12.53 -11.81 -6.05
CA TYR A 57 13.58 -11.18 -5.22
C TYR A 57 12.98 -10.23 -4.17
N SER A 58 11.92 -9.50 -4.55
CA SER A 58 11.25 -8.55 -3.65
C SER A 58 10.54 -9.30 -2.53
N ALA A 59 9.88 -10.42 -2.84
CA ALA A 59 9.27 -11.29 -1.84
C ALA A 59 10.28 -11.85 -0.84
N VAL A 60 11.44 -12.32 -1.31
CA VAL A 60 12.51 -12.84 -0.43
C VAL A 60 13.06 -11.75 0.49
N ILE A 61 13.35 -10.56 -0.05
CA ILE A 61 13.86 -9.44 0.75
C ILE A 61 12.85 -9.03 1.82
N GLN A 62 11.58 -8.84 1.45
CA GLN A 62 10.52 -8.46 2.39
C GLN A 62 10.33 -9.51 3.48
N ALA A 63 10.31 -10.81 3.14
CA ALA A 63 10.18 -11.89 4.11
C ALA A 63 11.36 -11.95 5.09
N GLN A 64 12.59 -11.75 4.60
CA GLN A 64 13.78 -11.70 5.47
C GLN A 64 13.77 -10.48 6.38
N PHE A 65 13.37 -9.32 5.85
CA PHE A 65 13.23 -8.10 6.63
C PHE A 65 12.18 -8.25 7.72
N ALA A 66 10.98 -8.71 7.38
CA ALA A 66 9.91 -8.96 8.36
C ALA A 66 10.37 -9.91 9.47
N ARG A 67 11.09 -10.98 9.14
CA ARG A 67 11.55 -11.95 10.13
C ARG A 67 12.66 -11.44 11.05
N ARG A 68 13.55 -10.58 10.57
CA ARG A 68 14.77 -10.18 11.30
C ARG A 68 14.70 -8.78 11.90
N CYS A 69 13.92 -7.90 11.29
CA CYS A 69 13.93 -6.47 11.56
C CYS A 69 12.59 -5.97 12.10
N ALA A 70 11.55 -6.80 12.16
CA ALA A 70 10.24 -6.39 12.64
C ALA A 70 9.53 -7.46 13.48
N GLN A 71 8.55 -7.05 14.31
CA GLN A 71 7.65 -7.97 15.01
C GLN A 71 6.32 -8.15 14.26
N PHE A 72 5.79 -7.07 13.70
CA PHE A 72 4.58 -7.07 12.91
C PHE A 72 4.77 -6.24 11.64
N CYS A 73 4.38 -6.81 10.50
CA CYS A 73 4.43 -6.13 9.20
C CYS A 73 3.07 -6.17 8.52
N ALA A 74 2.68 -5.06 7.92
CA ALA A 74 1.43 -4.91 7.20
C ALA A 74 1.62 -4.13 5.90
N ILE A 75 1.13 -4.71 4.80
CA ILE A 75 0.92 -4.00 3.53
C ILE A 75 -0.49 -3.41 3.57
N VAL A 76 -0.61 -2.08 3.46
CA VAL A 76 -1.90 -1.37 3.41
C VAL A 76 -2.10 -0.80 2.02
N THR A 77 -2.91 -1.48 1.21
CA THR A 77 -3.12 -1.16 -0.21
C THR A 77 -4.56 -0.74 -0.48
N THR A 78 -4.76 0.10 -1.50
CA THR A 78 -6.10 0.42 -2.00
C THR A 78 -6.72 -0.73 -2.80
N ALA A 79 -5.91 -1.64 -3.33
CA ALA A 79 -6.36 -2.80 -4.10
C ALA A 79 -7.30 -3.72 -3.30
N PRO A 80 -8.17 -4.50 -3.96
CA PRO A 80 -9.00 -5.48 -3.30
C PRO A 80 -8.18 -6.66 -2.75
N LEU A 81 -8.78 -7.47 -1.88
CA LEU A 81 -8.07 -8.59 -1.27
C LEU A 81 -7.87 -9.78 -2.24
N VAL A 82 -8.95 -10.16 -2.94
CA VAL A 82 -9.05 -11.29 -3.88
C VAL A 82 -9.69 -10.84 -5.19
N HIS A 83 -9.84 -11.75 -6.16
CA HIS A 83 -10.40 -11.49 -7.49
C HIS A 83 -9.63 -10.39 -8.23
N ILE A 84 -8.35 -10.68 -8.54
CA ILE A 84 -7.36 -9.68 -9.01
C ILE A 84 -7.06 -8.69 -7.87
N GLY A 85 -6.77 -9.24 -6.69
CA GLY A 85 -6.40 -8.49 -5.51
C GLY A 85 -4.95 -8.72 -5.07
N ILE A 86 -4.57 -8.11 -3.95
CA ILE A 86 -3.20 -8.17 -3.44
C ILE A 86 -2.72 -9.60 -3.18
N LEU A 87 -3.60 -10.51 -2.76
CA LEU A 87 -3.25 -11.92 -2.56
C LEU A 87 -2.96 -12.66 -3.87
N ASN A 88 -3.48 -12.18 -5.01
CA ASN A 88 -3.15 -12.71 -6.33
C ASN A 88 -1.85 -12.13 -6.90
N MET A 89 -1.50 -10.91 -6.47
CA MET A 89 -0.33 -10.18 -6.97
C MET A 89 0.92 -10.35 -6.10
N SER A 90 0.77 -10.88 -4.88
CA SER A 90 1.91 -11.16 -4.00
C SER A 90 2.45 -12.57 -4.25
N THR A 91 3.77 -12.68 -4.27
CA THR A 91 4.50 -13.96 -4.38
C THR A 91 5.15 -14.36 -3.06
N MET A 92 4.95 -13.55 -2.02
CA MET A 92 5.45 -13.81 -0.67
C MET A 92 4.56 -14.83 0.06
N PRO A 93 5.15 -15.80 0.78
CA PRO A 93 4.37 -16.73 1.59
C PRO A 93 3.63 -16.03 2.73
N GLU A 94 2.59 -16.70 3.24
CA GLU A 94 1.87 -16.26 4.43
C GLU A 94 2.76 -16.23 5.69
N GLY A 95 2.37 -15.42 6.67
CA GLY A 95 3.05 -15.33 7.96
C GLY A 95 4.13 -14.27 8.07
N TYR A 96 4.52 -13.62 6.97
CA TYR A 96 5.48 -12.50 7.00
C TYR A 96 4.80 -11.13 7.07
N TYR A 97 3.74 -10.93 6.30
CA TYR A 97 2.97 -9.68 6.30
C TYR A 97 1.47 -9.97 6.43
N ALA A 98 0.78 -9.12 7.16
CA ALA A 98 -0.66 -8.94 7.03
C ALA A 98 -0.98 -8.06 5.81
N TYR A 99 -2.13 -8.27 5.21
CA TYR A 99 -2.61 -7.51 4.05
C TYR A 99 -3.88 -6.75 4.43
N GLY A 100 -3.77 -5.43 4.56
CA GLY A 100 -4.87 -4.49 4.69
C GLY A 100 -5.32 -4.00 3.32
N ALA A 101 -6.24 -4.72 2.69
CA ALA A 101 -6.81 -4.37 1.39
C ALA A 101 -7.94 -3.34 1.52
N SER A 102 -8.33 -2.75 0.39
CA SER A 102 -9.39 -1.73 0.35
C SER A 102 -9.11 -0.55 1.32
N ALA A 103 -7.85 -0.09 1.33
CA ALA A 103 -7.27 0.88 2.25
C ALA A 103 -7.26 0.45 3.72
N GLY A 104 -7.26 -0.86 3.99
CA GLY A 104 -7.33 -1.44 5.34
C GLY A 104 -8.75 -1.59 5.88
N ARG A 105 -9.76 -1.65 5.01
CA ARG A 105 -11.13 -2.04 5.41
C ARG A 105 -11.30 -3.54 5.54
N GLU A 106 -10.45 -4.33 4.92
CA GLU A 106 -10.42 -5.78 5.07
C GLU A 106 -8.99 -6.24 5.27
N TRP A 107 -8.80 -7.16 6.21
CA TRP A 107 -7.50 -7.61 6.67
C TRP A 107 -7.38 -9.12 6.55
N TYR A 108 -6.27 -9.57 5.99
CA TYR A 108 -5.90 -10.97 5.86
C TYR A 108 -4.52 -11.20 6.46
N PHE A 109 -4.41 -12.20 7.34
CA PHE A 109 -3.13 -12.62 7.93
C PHE A 109 -2.82 -14.06 7.51
N ASN A 110 -3.84 -14.90 7.58
CA ASN A 110 -3.85 -16.30 7.15
C ASN A 110 -5.32 -16.77 7.07
N PRO A 111 -5.61 -17.98 6.57
CA PRO A 111 -6.99 -18.46 6.42
C PRO A 111 -7.80 -18.50 7.72
N ALA A 112 -7.14 -18.65 8.88
CA ALA A 112 -7.78 -18.69 10.19
C ALA A 112 -7.99 -17.30 10.81
N MET A 113 -7.31 -16.26 10.31
CA MET A 113 -7.33 -14.92 10.87
C MET A 113 -7.49 -13.87 9.76
N GLN A 114 -8.73 -13.42 9.61
CA GLN A 114 -9.16 -12.36 8.71
C GLN A 114 -10.37 -11.63 9.30
N PHE A 115 -10.50 -10.34 9.02
CA PHE A 115 -11.66 -9.55 9.46
C PHE A 115 -11.91 -8.37 8.52
N LYS A 116 -13.10 -7.79 8.62
CA LYS A 116 -13.51 -6.62 7.84
C LYS A 116 -14.05 -5.52 8.74
N ASP A 117 -14.10 -4.32 8.20
CA ASP A 117 -14.79 -3.18 8.77
C ASP A 117 -16.29 -3.46 8.89
N ASP A 118 -16.85 -3.15 10.06
CA ASP A 118 -18.24 -3.37 10.43
C ASP A 118 -19.13 -2.14 10.16
N SER A 119 -18.57 -1.07 9.58
CA SER A 119 -19.31 0.17 9.28
C SER A 119 -20.19 0.09 8.03
N VAL A 120 -20.00 -0.89 7.15
CA VAL A 120 -20.80 -1.08 5.93
C VAL A 120 -21.79 -2.22 6.15
N SER A 121 -23.08 -1.95 5.95
CA SER A 121 -24.12 -2.96 6.20
C SER A 121 -24.16 -4.03 5.10
N ASP A 122 -24.56 -5.25 5.46
CA ASP A 122 -24.73 -6.35 4.50
C ASP A 122 -25.69 -6.00 3.35
N ALA A 123 -26.75 -5.24 3.64
CA ALA A 123 -27.70 -4.79 2.63
C ALA A 123 -27.06 -3.84 1.61
N ASP A 124 -26.20 -2.92 2.07
CA ASP A 124 -25.47 -2.00 1.19
C ASP A 124 -24.43 -2.77 0.34
N LEU A 125 -23.76 -3.78 0.92
CA LEU A 125 -22.84 -4.66 0.21
C LEU A 125 -23.56 -5.52 -0.84
N MET A 126 -24.78 -6.01 -0.58
CA MET A 126 -25.56 -6.75 -1.57
C MET A 126 -25.90 -5.90 -2.79
N LEU A 127 -26.25 -4.62 -2.58
CA LEU A 127 -26.47 -3.67 -3.68
C LEU A 127 -25.19 -3.40 -4.47
N LEU A 128 -24.06 -3.20 -3.77
CA LEU A 128 -22.77 -3.04 -4.41
C LEU A 128 -22.39 -4.27 -5.25
N ASN A 129 -22.64 -5.48 -4.74
CA ASN A 129 -22.42 -6.73 -5.49
C ASN A 129 -23.25 -6.77 -6.77
N LYS A 130 -24.54 -6.43 -6.70
CA LYS A 130 -25.41 -6.39 -7.87
C LYS A 130 -24.96 -5.36 -8.91
N ALA A 131 -24.45 -4.21 -8.48
CA ALA A 131 -23.85 -3.22 -9.38
C ALA A 131 -22.56 -3.75 -10.02
N PHE A 132 -21.72 -4.42 -9.25
CA PHE A 132 -20.50 -5.04 -9.75
C PHE A 132 -20.79 -6.08 -10.84
N ASP A 133 -21.70 -7.02 -10.60
CA ASP A 133 -22.02 -8.09 -11.54
C ASP A 133 -22.53 -7.51 -12.88
N LYS A 134 -23.39 -6.47 -12.82
CA LYS A 134 -23.86 -5.76 -14.03
C LYS A 134 -22.74 -5.02 -14.77
N VAL A 135 -21.77 -4.45 -14.05
CA VAL A 135 -20.61 -3.80 -14.67
C VAL A 135 -19.68 -4.84 -15.29
N GLU A 136 -19.50 -5.97 -14.63
CA GLU A 136 -18.73 -7.10 -15.17
C GLU A 136 -19.33 -7.57 -16.50
N ASP A 137 -20.64 -7.80 -16.55
CA ASP A 137 -21.39 -8.13 -17.78
C ASP A 137 -21.19 -7.06 -18.88
N LEU A 138 -21.25 -5.77 -18.52
CA LEU A 138 -21.01 -4.67 -19.45
C LEU A 138 -19.60 -4.75 -20.06
N LEU A 139 -18.59 -5.08 -19.25
CA LEU A 139 -17.21 -5.17 -19.71
C LEU A 139 -16.92 -6.46 -20.49
N GLU A 140 -17.83 -7.43 -20.55
CA GLU A 140 -17.71 -8.55 -21.49
C GLU A 140 -17.99 -8.14 -22.95
N ASN A 141 -18.75 -7.05 -23.15
CA ASN A 141 -19.03 -6.51 -24.48
C ASN A 141 -17.70 -6.09 -25.17
N PRO A 142 -17.43 -6.54 -26.41
CA PRO A 142 -16.24 -6.14 -27.16
C PRO A 142 -15.98 -4.63 -27.22
N GLU A 143 -17.04 -3.82 -27.16
CA GLU A 143 -16.92 -2.36 -27.11
C GLU A 143 -16.23 -1.89 -25.83
N PHE A 144 -16.49 -2.49 -24.67
CA PHE A 144 -15.98 -2.03 -23.37
C PHE A 144 -14.86 -2.91 -22.79
N ARG A 145 -14.58 -4.07 -23.37
CA ARG A 145 -13.66 -5.08 -22.84
C ARG A 145 -12.25 -4.61 -22.53
N ASN A 146 -11.77 -3.58 -23.22
CA ASN A 146 -10.46 -2.99 -22.95
C ASN A 146 -10.36 -2.37 -21.54
N PHE A 147 -11.46 -1.87 -20.98
CA PHE A 147 -11.50 -1.24 -19.66
C PHE A 147 -11.20 -2.21 -18.51
N THR A 148 -11.35 -3.52 -18.72
CA THR A 148 -10.95 -4.56 -17.75
C THR A 148 -9.43 -4.63 -17.55
N TRP A 149 -8.65 -4.22 -18.55
CA TRP A 149 -7.20 -4.53 -18.61
C TRP A 149 -6.29 -3.30 -18.55
N ILE A 150 -6.83 -2.08 -18.67
CA ILE A 150 -6.05 -0.85 -18.56
C ILE A 150 -6.05 -0.34 -17.12
N GLY A 151 -4.97 0.32 -16.68
CA GLY A 151 -4.91 0.99 -15.38
C GLY A 151 -5.33 0.08 -14.23
N SER A 152 -6.28 0.54 -13.42
CA SER A 152 -6.86 -0.24 -12.33
C SER A 152 -7.63 -1.49 -12.80
N GLY A 153 -8.18 -1.47 -14.03
CA GLY A 153 -9.13 -2.47 -14.50
C GLY A 153 -10.49 -2.35 -13.80
N LEU A 154 -11.21 -3.47 -13.71
CA LEU A 154 -12.39 -3.61 -12.85
C LEU A 154 -11.98 -4.23 -11.52
N GLN A 155 -12.24 -3.54 -10.41
CA GLN A 155 -11.86 -3.98 -9.07
C GLN A 155 -13.04 -3.88 -8.10
N LYS A 156 -13.25 -4.95 -7.33
CA LYS A 156 -14.26 -5.03 -6.28
C LYS A 156 -13.64 -4.87 -4.91
N HIS A 157 -13.63 -3.65 -4.40
CA HIS A 157 -13.13 -3.36 -3.06
C HIS A 157 -14.23 -3.56 -2.01
N TYR A 158 -13.84 -3.68 -0.75
CA TYR A 158 -14.79 -3.64 0.35
C TYR A 158 -15.37 -2.23 0.52
N GLY A 159 -16.63 -2.06 0.13
CA GLY A 159 -17.38 -0.79 0.22
C GLY A 159 -17.30 0.11 -1.03
N HIS A 160 -16.57 -0.30 -2.09
CA HIS A 160 -16.61 0.40 -3.37
C HIS A 160 -16.18 -0.45 -4.57
N ILE A 161 -16.52 0.00 -5.78
CA ILE A 161 -16.06 -0.56 -7.05
C ILE A 161 -15.18 0.50 -7.72
N THR A 162 -14.08 0.07 -8.33
CA THR A 162 -13.25 0.92 -9.20
C THR A 162 -13.27 0.35 -10.61
N ILE A 163 -13.45 1.22 -11.59
CA ILE A 163 -13.51 0.90 -13.01
C ILE A 163 -12.57 1.85 -13.73
N ALA A 164 -11.54 1.34 -14.38
CA ALA A 164 -10.68 2.17 -15.21
C ALA A 164 -11.47 2.73 -16.40
N LYS A 165 -11.30 4.03 -16.66
CA LYS A 165 -11.87 4.76 -17.80
C LYS A 165 -10.81 5.41 -18.69
N GLN A 166 -9.55 5.45 -18.24
CA GLN A 166 -8.39 5.93 -18.99
C GLN A 166 -7.10 5.29 -18.44
N ASP A 167 -6.03 5.28 -19.23
CA ASP A 167 -4.69 4.92 -18.77
C ASP A 167 -3.72 6.10 -18.74
N VAL A 168 -2.56 5.89 -18.11
CA VAL A 168 -1.49 6.89 -17.97
C VAL A 168 -0.93 7.39 -19.32
N ASN A 169 -1.16 6.66 -20.42
CA ASN A 169 -0.72 7.04 -21.76
C ASN A 169 -1.81 7.77 -22.56
N ASN A 170 -2.98 8.01 -21.96
CA ASN A 170 -4.16 8.58 -22.61
C ASN A 170 -4.59 7.81 -23.87
N SER A 171 -4.52 6.48 -23.84
CA SER A 171 -4.79 5.65 -25.02
C SER A 171 -6.28 5.53 -25.37
N ILE A 172 -7.20 5.80 -24.42
CA ILE A 172 -8.64 5.68 -24.64
C ILE A 172 -9.23 6.97 -25.22
N PRO A 173 -9.97 6.91 -26.34
CA PRO A 173 -10.69 8.07 -26.86
C PRO A 173 -11.71 8.61 -25.85
N HIS A 174 -11.74 9.93 -25.65
CA HIS A 174 -12.65 10.58 -24.68
C HIS A 174 -14.12 10.19 -24.87
N ARG A 175 -14.59 10.11 -26.13
CA ARG A 175 -15.97 9.68 -26.42
C ARG A 175 -16.28 8.28 -25.85
N LYS A 176 -15.32 7.36 -25.93
CA LYS A 176 -15.47 5.99 -25.43
C LYS A 176 -15.51 5.95 -23.90
N SER A 177 -14.65 6.74 -23.27
CA SER A 177 -14.63 6.93 -21.81
C SER A 177 -15.96 7.50 -21.29
N GLN A 178 -16.53 8.49 -22.00
CA GLN A 178 -17.83 9.06 -21.65
C GLN A 178 -18.98 8.06 -21.81
N LEU A 179 -18.99 7.27 -22.90
CA LEU A 179 -19.99 6.23 -23.10
C LEU A 179 -19.96 5.19 -21.96
N LEU A 180 -18.78 4.78 -21.52
CA LEU A 180 -18.64 3.91 -20.35
C LEU A 180 -19.25 4.55 -19.10
N PHE A 181 -18.95 5.82 -18.83
CA PHE A 181 -19.50 6.54 -17.68
C PHE A 181 -21.04 6.59 -17.70
N ASP A 182 -21.63 6.86 -18.87
CA ASP A 182 -23.08 6.92 -19.04
C ASP A 182 -23.72 5.54 -18.78
N GLU A 183 -23.14 4.44 -19.28
CA GLU A 183 -23.63 3.08 -19.04
C GLU A 183 -23.48 2.66 -17.58
N VAL A 184 -22.35 2.97 -16.93
CA VAL A 184 -22.16 2.73 -15.50
C VAL A 184 -23.19 3.51 -14.67
N THR A 185 -23.49 4.75 -15.07
CA THR A 185 -24.51 5.56 -14.40
C THR A 185 -25.90 4.95 -14.52
N LYS A 186 -26.27 4.40 -15.69
CA LYS A 186 -27.53 3.66 -15.87
C LYS A 186 -27.58 2.44 -14.95
N ILE A 187 -26.51 1.65 -14.90
CA ILE A 187 -26.42 0.47 -14.02
C ILE A 187 -26.68 0.84 -12.56
N VAL A 188 -26.02 1.90 -12.06
CA VAL A 188 -26.21 2.35 -10.67
C VAL A 188 -27.65 2.79 -10.43
N ASN A 189 -28.27 3.54 -11.35
CA ASN A 189 -29.66 3.97 -11.24
C ASN A 189 -30.67 2.80 -11.31
N GLU A 190 -30.35 1.72 -12.02
CA GLU A 190 -31.18 0.51 -12.02
C GLU A 190 -31.06 -0.29 -10.72
N VAL A 191 -29.87 -0.31 -10.13
CA VAL A 191 -29.58 -1.07 -8.91
C VAL A 191 -30.07 -0.35 -7.65
N ASP A 192 -29.89 0.97 -7.60
CA ASP A 192 -30.36 1.86 -6.53
C ASP A 192 -31.20 3.02 -7.11
N PRO A 193 -32.45 2.77 -7.58
CA PRO A 193 -33.30 3.81 -8.16
C PRO A 193 -33.57 5.03 -7.26
N PRO A 194 -33.72 4.87 -5.92
CA PRO A 194 -33.81 6.02 -5.03
C PRO A 194 -32.51 6.82 -4.90
N GLY A 195 -31.37 6.27 -5.33
CA GLY A 195 -30.04 6.86 -5.13
C GLY A 195 -29.69 7.06 -3.67
N ALA A 196 -30.21 6.21 -2.76
CA ALA A 196 -30.05 6.39 -1.33
C ALA A 196 -28.76 5.77 -0.77
N ILE A 197 -28.18 4.80 -1.49
CA ILE A 197 -27.14 3.89 -1.00
C ILE A 197 -25.87 4.00 -1.85
N LEU A 198 -25.97 4.13 -3.17
CA LEU A 198 -24.81 4.19 -4.05
C LEU A 198 -24.53 5.63 -4.52
N THR A 199 -23.25 5.95 -4.71
CA THR A 199 -22.82 7.22 -5.30
C THR A 199 -21.66 7.00 -6.26
N ILE A 200 -21.67 7.73 -7.37
CA ILE A 200 -20.58 7.69 -8.35
C ILE A 200 -19.65 8.87 -8.09
N ARG A 201 -18.34 8.60 -8.18
CA ARG A 201 -17.28 9.60 -8.27
C ARG A 201 -16.43 9.28 -9.48
N GLU A 202 -16.00 10.31 -10.18
CA GLU A 202 -15.17 10.18 -11.36
C GLU A 202 -13.92 11.03 -11.16
N ASN A 203 -12.78 10.50 -11.59
CA ASN A 203 -11.56 11.28 -11.77
C ASN A 203 -11.05 11.08 -13.21
N GLU A 204 -9.82 11.50 -13.47
CA GLU A 204 -9.20 11.38 -14.80
C GLU A 204 -9.10 9.93 -15.29
N TYR A 205 -8.77 8.99 -14.40
CA TYR A 205 -8.42 7.60 -14.74
C TYR A 205 -9.49 6.57 -14.40
N ASP A 206 -10.30 6.82 -13.37
CA ASP A 206 -11.23 5.86 -12.80
C ASP A 206 -12.64 6.44 -12.58
N ILE A 207 -13.61 5.55 -12.71
CA ILE A 207 -14.98 5.70 -12.18
C ILE A 207 -15.05 4.85 -10.92
N LYS A 208 -15.59 5.43 -9.85
CA LYS A 208 -15.76 4.75 -8.56
C LYS A 208 -17.20 4.78 -8.09
N ILE A 209 -17.73 3.61 -7.72
CA ILE A 209 -19.06 3.45 -7.14
C ILE A 209 -18.87 3.17 -5.65
N TYR A 210 -19.29 4.07 -4.78
CA TYR A 210 -19.18 3.93 -3.33
C TYR A 210 -20.52 3.62 -2.69
N THR A 211 -20.50 2.82 -1.62
CA THR A 211 -21.59 2.81 -0.65
C THR A 211 -21.57 4.12 0.16
N LYS A 212 -22.67 4.86 0.20
CA LYS A 212 -22.85 6.04 1.04
C LYS A 212 -22.77 5.60 2.51
N ALA A 213 -21.73 6.02 3.21
CA ALA A 213 -21.64 5.78 4.65
C ALA A 213 -22.75 6.56 5.35
N LYS A 214 -23.61 5.86 6.12
CA LYS A 214 -24.77 6.48 6.79
C LYS A 214 -24.41 7.51 7.88
N LEU A 215 -23.15 7.73 8.26
CA LEU A 215 -22.84 8.39 9.55
C LEU A 215 -21.61 9.32 9.69
N SER A 216 -20.87 9.74 8.65
CA SER A 216 -19.80 10.74 8.89
C SER A 216 -19.37 11.66 7.75
N GLY A 217 -19.68 11.34 6.49
CA GLY A 217 -19.12 12.06 5.34
C GLY A 217 -17.59 11.92 5.18
N ARG A 218 -16.90 11.19 6.06
CA ARG A 218 -15.46 10.92 5.95
C ARG A 218 -15.21 9.72 5.04
N ILE A 219 -14.39 9.94 4.02
CA ILE A 219 -13.89 8.87 3.14
C ILE A 219 -12.87 8.06 3.95
N PHE A 220 -13.08 6.75 4.03
CA PHE A 220 -12.14 5.85 4.69
C PHE A 220 -10.81 5.84 3.92
N ASN A 221 -9.71 5.84 4.65
CA ASN A 221 -8.35 5.99 4.11
C ASN A 221 -7.40 5.04 4.87
N LYS A 222 -6.14 4.97 4.45
CA LYS A 222 -5.15 4.05 5.02
C LYS A 222 -4.90 4.27 6.52
N GLY A 223 -5.00 5.50 7.00
CA GLY A 223 -4.93 5.83 8.44
C GLY A 223 -6.06 5.18 9.24
N HIS A 224 -7.30 5.27 8.74
CA HIS A 224 -8.43 4.54 9.34
C HIS A 224 -8.20 3.03 9.34
N GLY A 225 -7.54 2.49 8.30
CA GLY A 225 -7.13 1.09 8.22
C GLY A 225 -6.16 0.69 9.33
N VAL A 226 -5.11 1.49 9.57
CA VAL A 226 -4.15 1.30 10.68
C VAL A 226 -4.87 1.32 12.03
N ARG A 227 -5.77 2.26 12.24
CA ARG A 227 -6.57 2.32 13.48
C ARG A 227 -7.52 1.15 13.65
N LEU A 228 -8.05 0.62 12.56
CA LEU A 228 -8.92 -0.55 12.61
C LEU A 228 -8.15 -1.78 13.09
N ILE A 229 -6.98 -2.07 12.49
CA ILE A 229 -6.17 -3.21 12.92
C ILE A 229 -5.63 -3.02 14.34
N GLU A 230 -5.20 -1.81 14.71
CA GLU A 230 -4.75 -1.50 16.08
C GLU A 230 -5.80 -1.94 17.11
N ARG A 231 -7.07 -1.55 16.90
CA ARG A 231 -8.16 -1.91 17.80
C ARG A 231 -8.52 -3.39 17.76
N LYS A 232 -8.62 -4.00 16.57
CA LYS A 232 -9.05 -5.39 16.41
C LYS A 232 -8.01 -6.39 16.93
N MET A 233 -6.72 -6.04 16.84
CA MET A 233 -5.60 -6.89 17.27
C MET A 233 -5.02 -6.50 18.63
N GLY A 234 -5.50 -5.41 19.25
CA GLY A 234 -4.98 -4.93 20.54
C GLY A 234 -3.52 -4.47 20.47
N MET A 235 -3.11 -3.90 19.33
CA MET A 235 -1.73 -3.42 19.13
C MET A 235 -1.50 -2.18 19.99
N GLN A 236 -0.28 -2.06 20.53
CA GLN A 236 0.14 -0.93 21.34
C GLN A 236 1.10 -0.08 20.50
N LEU A 237 0.57 0.75 19.59
CA LEU A 237 1.39 1.51 18.66
C LEU A 237 2.32 2.53 19.36
N HIS A 238 2.03 2.91 20.60
CA HIS A 238 2.93 3.76 21.40
C HIS A 238 4.20 3.03 21.87
N ASP A 239 4.18 1.69 21.84
CA ASP A 239 5.28 0.85 22.28
C ASP A 239 6.18 0.46 21.09
N GLY A 240 7.43 0.93 21.16
CA GLY A 240 8.47 0.59 20.20
C GLY A 240 8.45 1.40 18.90
N ASN A 241 9.36 1.05 18.01
CA ASN A 241 9.60 1.77 16.77
C ASN A 241 8.62 1.37 15.67
N ILE A 242 8.10 2.35 14.93
CA ILE A 242 7.20 2.15 13.79
C ILE A 242 7.93 2.58 12.51
N LEU A 243 7.97 1.71 11.51
CA LEU A 243 8.36 2.09 10.15
C LEU A 243 7.12 2.31 9.29
N VAL A 244 7.00 3.49 8.68
CA VAL A 244 5.96 3.81 7.71
C VAL A 244 6.57 4.05 6.33
N CYS A 245 6.17 3.29 5.32
CA CYS A 245 6.63 3.49 3.94
C CYS A 245 5.47 3.81 2.99
N GLY A 246 5.69 4.75 2.07
CA GLY A 246 4.69 5.19 1.09
C GLY A 246 5.33 5.86 -0.12
N ASP A 247 4.53 6.18 -1.12
CA ASP A 247 4.98 6.83 -2.35
C ASP A 247 4.03 7.93 -2.84
N SER A 248 2.83 8.02 -2.25
CA SER A 248 1.78 8.93 -2.69
C SER A 248 1.08 9.64 -1.52
N GLU A 249 0.34 10.72 -1.82
CA GLU A 249 -0.47 11.43 -0.81
C GLU A 249 -1.49 10.52 -0.11
N THR A 250 -1.88 9.40 -0.72
CA THR A 250 -2.82 8.44 -0.11
C THR A 250 -2.24 7.73 1.11
N ASP A 251 -0.91 7.79 1.29
CA ASP A 251 -0.16 7.17 2.39
C ASP A 251 0.04 8.13 3.57
N LEU A 252 -0.14 9.44 3.37
CA LEU A 252 0.01 10.44 4.44
C LEU A 252 -0.88 10.14 5.65
N PRO A 253 -2.16 9.73 5.51
CA PRO A 253 -2.99 9.38 6.66
C PRO A 253 -2.43 8.23 7.50
N MET A 254 -1.72 7.27 6.89
CA MET A 254 -1.07 6.18 7.62
C MET A 254 0.08 6.70 8.48
N LEU A 255 0.89 7.62 7.92
CA LEU A 255 1.96 8.31 8.65
C LEU A 255 1.42 9.18 9.79
N GLU A 256 0.39 9.99 9.52
CA GLU A 256 -0.23 10.89 10.49
C GLU A 256 -0.78 10.14 11.71
N GLU A 257 -1.45 9.02 11.49
CA GLU A 257 -1.99 8.22 12.60
C GLU A 257 -0.88 7.62 13.46
N CYS A 258 0.20 7.13 12.86
CA CYS A 258 1.36 6.62 13.62
C CYS A 258 2.05 7.75 14.41
N LEU A 259 2.29 8.90 13.76
CA LEU A 259 2.90 10.07 14.41
C LEU A 259 2.04 10.63 15.55
N SER A 260 0.72 10.54 15.45
CA SER A 260 -0.17 11.00 16.52
C SER A 260 -0.09 10.17 17.81
N VAL A 261 0.43 8.94 17.72
CA VAL A 261 0.54 8.01 18.87
C VAL A 261 1.96 7.91 19.39
N ALA A 262 2.94 7.81 18.49
CA ALA A 262 4.33 7.55 18.84
C ALA A 262 5.30 8.51 18.13
N PRO A 263 5.12 9.85 18.22
CA PRO A 263 5.89 10.81 17.42
C PRO A 263 7.41 10.56 17.36
N PRO A 264 8.14 10.35 18.48
CA PRO A 264 9.59 10.18 18.41
C PRO A 264 10.03 8.82 17.85
N ASN A 265 9.16 7.81 17.88
CA ASN A 265 9.47 6.42 17.52
C ASN A 265 9.01 6.05 16.11
N VAL A 266 8.42 6.98 15.37
CA VAL A 266 8.07 6.77 13.96
C VAL A 266 9.28 7.09 13.09
N TYR A 267 9.57 6.20 12.16
CA TYR A 267 10.55 6.34 11.09
C TYR A 267 9.81 6.20 9.77
N THR A 268 10.16 7.01 8.77
CA THR A 268 9.45 6.95 7.49
C THR A 268 10.37 7.04 6.28
N ILE A 269 10.13 6.16 5.31
CA ILE A 269 10.84 6.16 4.03
C ILE A 269 9.82 6.34 2.91
N TRP A 270 10.00 7.39 2.11
CA TRP A 270 9.10 7.72 1.01
C TRP A 270 9.78 7.50 -0.33
N VAL A 271 9.11 6.75 -1.21
CA VAL A 271 9.61 6.41 -2.55
C VAL A 271 9.07 7.43 -3.54
N THR A 272 9.73 8.59 -3.65
CA THR A 272 9.27 9.66 -4.52
C THR A 272 10.39 10.62 -4.95
N LYS A 273 10.26 11.12 -6.18
CA LYS A 273 11.05 12.25 -6.72
C LYS A 273 10.26 13.56 -6.73
N ASP A 274 8.98 13.53 -6.36
CA ASP A 274 8.12 14.70 -6.35
C ASP A 274 8.45 15.58 -5.14
N GLU A 275 9.08 16.72 -5.39
CA GLU A 275 9.46 17.70 -4.37
C GLU A 275 8.26 18.20 -3.55
N ALA A 276 7.08 18.34 -4.17
CA ALA A 276 5.89 18.78 -3.46
C ALA A 276 5.41 17.73 -2.44
N LEU A 277 5.50 16.44 -2.80
CA LEU A 277 5.22 15.35 -1.87
C LEU A 277 6.29 15.27 -0.77
N GLN A 278 7.57 15.40 -1.10
CA GLN A 278 8.65 15.42 -0.10
C GLN A 278 8.45 16.54 0.92
N GLU A 279 8.06 17.72 0.46
CA GLU A 279 7.74 18.86 1.33
C GLU A 279 6.55 18.55 2.24
N LYS A 280 5.44 18.02 1.69
CA LYS A 280 4.25 17.63 2.48
C LYS A 280 4.59 16.62 3.57
N VAL A 281 5.37 15.59 3.25
CA VAL A 281 5.81 14.57 4.22
C VAL A 281 6.67 15.20 5.31
N THR A 282 7.63 16.05 4.93
CA THR A 282 8.53 16.73 5.86
C THR A 282 7.76 17.65 6.80
N GLN A 283 6.82 18.44 6.27
CA GLN A 283 5.93 19.31 7.05
C GLN A 283 5.05 18.49 8.01
N THR A 284 4.56 17.33 7.55
CA THR A 284 3.78 16.42 8.38
C THR A 284 4.60 15.90 9.56
N CYS A 285 5.83 15.43 9.33
CA CYS A 285 6.72 14.97 10.41
C CYS A 285 7.08 16.12 11.37
N ALA A 286 7.42 17.29 10.84
CA ALA A 286 7.79 18.47 11.61
C ALA A 286 6.66 18.95 12.54
N ARG A 287 5.39 18.86 12.11
CA ARG A 287 4.21 19.17 12.93
C ARG A 287 4.14 18.32 14.22
N PHE A 288 4.70 17.12 14.18
CA PHE A 288 4.80 16.22 15.33
C PHE A 288 6.20 16.19 15.96
N HIS A 289 7.07 17.15 15.61
CA HIS A 289 8.46 17.22 16.07
C HIS A 289 9.29 15.96 15.76
N ASN A 290 8.98 15.28 14.65
CA ASN A 290 9.71 14.12 14.16
C ASN A 290 10.61 14.51 12.98
N ASN A 291 11.86 14.03 13.00
CA ASN A 291 12.85 14.25 11.94
C ASN A 291 13.33 12.93 11.29
N ASN A 292 12.70 11.81 11.62
CA ASN A 292 13.09 10.47 11.16
C ASN A 292 12.48 10.18 9.78
N VAL A 293 12.85 11.01 8.79
CA VAL A 293 12.33 10.95 7.43
C VAL A 293 13.46 10.75 6.43
N THR A 294 13.24 9.88 5.46
CA THR A 294 14.15 9.70 4.31
C THR A 294 13.35 9.54 3.02
N PHE A 295 13.92 10.02 1.93
CA PHE A 295 13.38 9.91 0.58
C PHE A 295 14.31 9.08 -0.29
N VAL A 296 13.74 8.19 -1.07
CA VAL A 296 14.41 7.36 -2.08
C VAL A 296 13.65 7.44 -3.39
N SER A 297 14.30 7.11 -4.49
CA SER A 297 13.81 7.46 -5.81
C SER A 297 13.07 6.35 -6.55
N CYS A 298 13.23 5.09 -6.11
CA CYS A 298 12.46 3.95 -6.61
C CYS A 298 12.38 2.79 -5.58
N PRO A 299 11.43 1.85 -5.74
CA PRO A 299 11.24 0.71 -4.83
C PRO A 299 12.48 -0.16 -4.64
N GLU A 300 13.29 -0.30 -5.69
CA GLU A 300 14.50 -1.11 -5.65
C GLU A 300 15.52 -0.58 -4.64
N VAL A 301 15.55 0.73 -4.40
CA VAL A 301 16.40 1.33 -3.36
C VAL A 301 15.89 0.97 -1.97
N LEU A 302 14.58 1.08 -1.73
CA LEU A 302 13.97 0.65 -0.46
C LEU A 302 14.24 -0.84 -0.19
N LEU A 303 14.06 -1.69 -1.20
CA LEU A 303 14.37 -3.11 -1.11
C LEU A 303 15.86 -3.36 -0.87
N GLY A 304 16.74 -2.59 -1.51
CA GLY A 304 18.19 -2.65 -1.26
C GLY A 304 18.54 -2.33 0.19
N ALA A 305 17.93 -1.29 0.76
CA ALA A 305 18.12 -0.90 2.15
C ALA A 305 17.55 -1.95 3.12
N MET A 306 16.36 -2.49 2.85
CA MET A 306 15.79 -3.61 3.60
C MET A 306 16.70 -4.84 3.58
N ALA A 307 17.27 -5.18 2.41
CA ALA A 307 18.21 -6.28 2.29
C ALA A 307 19.47 -6.03 3.13
N GLN A 308 20.05 -4.82 3.07
CA GLN A 308 21.22 -4.47 3.87
C GLN A 308 20.92 -4.53 5.38
N ALA A 309 19.76 -4.05 5.83
CA ALA A 309 19.34 -4.12 7.24
C ALA A 309 19.24 -5.57 7.77
N THR A 310 19.03 -6.56 6.90
CA THR A 310 18.99 -7.99 7.29
C THR A 310 20.38 -8.62 7.44
N VAL A 311 21.40 -8.02 6.83
CA VAL A 311 22.81 -8.42 6.93
C VAL A 311 23.40 -7.65 8.11
N ARG A 312 23.00 -8.00 9.34
CA ARG A 312 23.79 -7.58 10.50
C ARG A 312 25.09 -8.35 10.45
N GLU A 313 26.21 -7.65 10.26
CA GLU A 313 27.50 -8.22 10.61
C GLU A 313 27.44 -8.53 12.10
N LEU A 314 27.50 -9.83 12.43
CA LEU A 314 27.83 -10.23 13.79
C LEU A 314 29.29 -9.83 13.99
N GLU A 315 29.52 -8.61 14.45
CA GLU A 315 30.75 -8.33 15.20
C GLU A 315 30.66 -9.19 16.45
N VAL A 316 31.14 -10.43 16.35
CA VAL A 316 31.55 -11.19 17.52
C VAL A 316 32.56 -10.28 18.20
N ARG A 317 32.15 -9.63 19.29
CA ARG A 317 33.08 -8.99 20.21
C ARG A 317 34.14 -10.05 20.47
N GLY A 318 35.31 -9.89 19.86
CA GLY A 318 36.46 -10.73 20.13
C GLY A 318 36.61 -10.69 21.63
N GLY A 319 36.37 -11.83 22.28
CA GLY A 319 36.77 -11.96 23.67
C GLY A 319 38.23 -11.62 23.73
N ASP A 320 38.59 -10.74 24.65
CA ASP A 320 39.97 -10.56 25.09
C ASP A 320 40.50 -11.96 25.43
N LEU A 321 41.22 -12.53 24.47
CA LEU A 321 42.09 -13.70 24.61
C LEU A 321 43.49 -13.22 24.23
N ASP A 322 43.96 -12.19 24.92
CA ASP A 322 45.38 -12.09 25.21
C ASP A 322 45.58 -12.85 26.53
N ASP A 323 45.75 -14.14 26.32
CA ASP A 323 46.34 -15.11 27.22
C ASP A 323 47.70 -14.58 27.72
N ASP A 324 47.87 -14.72 29.02
CA ASP A 324 49.12 -14.95 29.73
C ASP A 324 50.40 -15.01 28.87
N SER A 325 51.22 -13.96 28.99
CA SER A 325 52.68 -14.09 28.84
C SER A 325 53.34 -13.79 30.19
N ASP A 326 53.86 -14.85 30.79
CA ASP A 326 54.69 -14.94 32.00
C ASP A 326 55.57 -13.70 32.32
N ILE A 327 55.48 -13.21 33.56
CA ILE A 327 56.56 -13.01 34.58
C ILE A 327 55.94 -12.34 35.83
#